data_AF-K2AZ44-F1
#
_entry.id   AF-K2AZ44-F1
#
_cell.length_a   1.000
_cell.length_b   1.000
_cell.length_c   1.000
_cell.angle_alpha   90.00
_cell.angle_beta   90.00
_cell.angle_gamma   90.00
#
_symmetry.space_group_name_H-M   'P 1'
#
loop_
_entity.id
_entity.type
_entity.pdbx_description
1 polymer ?
#
loop_
_entity_poly.entity_id
_entity_poly.type
_entity_poly.pdbx_seq_one_letter_code
_entity_poly.pdbx_strand_id
1 'polypeptide(L)'
;MSGCPSARRQAGLVEANVVVYTWAMSQNEVIQYWLVSAKEAQKTAEDSLVDKHYDWAFFLFHLTIEKLLKGLIVKQDKTPLPTHKLIQLAKTAGLSFTEDQRKYFFEITSYNIDARYDDYKRSFYKKVINKAYQKEWISICREIIIWLQNEY
;
A
#
# COMPACT_ATOMS: atom_id res chain seq x y z
N MET A 1 16.24 48.20 20.68
CA MET A 1 17.16 47.25 20.02
C MET A 1 17.64 46.29 21.10
N SER A 2 16.95 45.14 21.25
CA SER A 2 17.39 43.80 20.79
C SER A 2 18.51 43.24 21.68
N GLY A 3 18.43 42.07 22.33
CA GLY A 3 17.51 40.94 22.23
C GLY A 3 17.88 39.87 23.28
N CYS A 4 17.09 38.80 23.31
CA CYS A 4 16.87 37.81 24.38
C CYS A 4 18.08 37.02 24.95
N PRO A 5 17.90 36.43 26.16
CA PRO A 5 18.84 35.47 26.76
C PRO A 5 18.71 34.07 26.14
N SER A 6 19.86 33.41 25.95
CA SER A 6 20.00 32.05 25.42
C SER A 6 19.50 30.99 26.42
N ALA A 7 18.37 30.36 26.11
CA ALA A 7 17.90 29.18 26.82
C ALA A 7 18.36 27.89 26.10
N ARG A 8 19.26 27.20 26.78
CA ARG A 8 19.75 25.84 26.53
C ARG A 8 18.55 24.88 26.35
N ARG A 9 18.48 24.09 25.28
CA ARG A 9 17.64 22.88 25.22
C ARG A 9 18.48 21.66 24.90
N GLN A 10 18.29 20.65 25.76
CA GLN A 10 18.97 19.37 25.78
C GLN A 10 18.74 18.59 24.49
N ALA A 11 19.82 17.94 24.03
CA ALA A 11 19.78 16.84 23.09
C ALA A 11 19.08 15.64 23.74
N GLY A 12 17.99 15.18 23.11
CA GLY A 12 17.39 13.88 23.36
C GLY A 12 17.44 13.07 22.07
N LEU A 13 18.52 12.33 21.89
CA LEU A 13 18.64 11.27 20.87
C LEU A 13 17.91 10.04 21.41
N VAL A 14 16.85 9.59 20.73
CA VAL A 14 16.35 8.22 20.83
C VAL A 14 16.02 7.71 19.43
N GLU A 15 16.33 6.45 19.21
CA GLU A 15 16.78 5.82 17.96
C GLU A 15 15.72 5.47 16.91
N ALA A 16 16.20 5.50 15.65
CA ALA A 16 16.00 4.57 14.54
C ALA A 16 14.60 4.15 14.04
N ASN A 17 14.44 4.27 12.72
CA ASN A 17 13.46 3.64 11.81
C ASN A 17 12.07 4.27 11.67
N VAL A 18 12.00 5.47 11.10
CA VAL A 18 11.03 5.79 10.03
C VAL A 18 11.73 6.78 9.09
N VAL A 19 11.58 6.59 7.78
CA VAL A 19 12.01 7.56 6.76
C VAL A 19 11.63 8.97 7.21
N VAL A 20 12.63 9.84 7.21
CA VAL A 20 12.63 11.18 7.79
C VAL A 20 11.58 12.07 7.11
N TYR A 21 10.34 12.06 7.60
CA TYR A 21 9.37 13.13 7.32
C TYR A 21 9.77 14.34 8.17
N THR A 22 10.82 15.05 7.76
CA THR A 22 11.24 16.28 8.43
C THR A 22 10.38 17.45 7.94
N TRP A 23 9.40 17.78 8.78
CA TRP A 23 8.77 19.09 9.01
C TRP A 23 7.79 19.66 7.97
N ALA A 24 6.54 19.76 8.44
CA ALA A 24 5.38 20.52 7.95
C ALA A 24 4.51 19.93 6.82
N MET A 25 4.28 18.61 6.81
CA MET A 25 3.08 18.07 6.13
C MET A 25 1.97 17.82 7.15
N SER A 26 0.81 18.42 6.90
CA SER A 26 -0.45 18.11 7.58
C SER A 26 -0.87 16.67 7.31
N GLN A 27 -1.70 16.12 8.21
CA GLN A 27 -2.31 14.80 8.04
C GLN A 27 -2.97 14.66 6.66
N ASN A 28 -3.66 15.71 6.20
CA ASN A 28 -4.32 15.70 4.90
C ASN A 28 -3.32 15.62 3.74
N GLU A 29 -2.19 16.32 3.81
CA GLU A 29 -1.14 16.23 2.78
C GLU A 29 -0.52 14.82 2.73
N VAL A 30 -0.35 14.16 3.87
CA VAL A 30 0.13 12.77 3.92
C VAL A 30 -0.93 11.81 3.35
N ILE A 31 -2.21 12.01 3.64
CA ILE A 31 -3.31 11.24 3.02
C ILE A 31 -3.31 11.41 1.50
N GLN A 32 -3.21 12.65 1.02
CA GLN A 32 -3.16 12.95 -0.42
C GLN A 32 -1.95 12.30 -1.09
N TYR A 33 -0.79 12.31 -0.44
CA TYR A 33 0.40 11.59 -0.92
C TYR A 33 0.10 10.10 -1.15
N TRP A 34 -0.53 9.43 -0.18
CA TRP A 34 -0.90 8.01 -0.33
C TRP A 34 -1.92 7.78 -1.45
N LEU A 35 -2.93 8.64 -1.56
CA LEU A 35 -3.96 8.55 -2.62
C LEU A 35 -3.37 8.75 -4.02
N VAL A 36 -2.53 9.78 -4.20
CA VAL A 36 -1.86 10.06 -5.48
C VAL A 36 -0.95 8.89 -5.87
N SER A 37 -0.12 8.44 -4.93
CA SER A 37 0.80 7.34 -5.19
C SER A 37 0.07 6.01 -5.45
N ALA A 38 -1.10 5.79 -4.84
CA ALA A 38 -1.95 4.64 -5.14
C ALA A 38 -2.53 4.72 -6.56
N LYS A 39 -3.00 5.89 -6.97
CA LYS A 39 -3.52 6.13 -8.33
C LYS A 39 -2.44 5.90 -9.40
N GLU A 40 -1.21 6.35 -9.16
CA GLU A 40 -0.07 6.10 -10.05
C GLU A 40 0.26 4.60 -10.16
N ALA A 41 0.28 3.89 -9.04
CA ALA A 41 0.50 2.45 -9.01
C ALA A 41 -0.63 1.70 -9.76
N GLN A 42 -1.88 2.12 -9.58
CA GLN A 42 -3.03 1.54 -10.28
C GLN A 42 -2.92 1.74 -11.78
N LYS A 43 -2.62 2.97 -12.23
CA LYS A 43 -2.41 3.25 -13.65
C LYS A 43 -1.31 2.37 -14.23
N THR A 44 -0.19 2.24 -13.53
CA THR A 44 0.93 1.39 -13.98
C THR A 44 0.53 -0.08 -14.03
N ALA A 45 -0.34 -0.54 -13.10
CA ALA A 45 -0.88 -1.91 -13.13
C ALA A 45 -1.70 -2.14 -14.41
N GLU A 46 -2.58 -1.20 -14.75
CA GLU A 46 -3.42 -1.26 -15.95
C GLU A 46 -2.57 -1.21 -17.24
N ASP A 47 -1.57 -0.33 -17.30
CA ASP A 47 -0.62 -0.27 -18.43
C ASP A 47 0.14 -1.62 -18.57
N SER A 48 0.56 -2.22 -17.46
CA SER A 48 1.23 -3.53 -17.45
C SER A 48 0.33 -4.67 -17.92
N LEU A 49 -0.99 -4.58 -17.72
CA LEU A 49 -1.94 -5.53 -18.29
C LEU A 49 -2.00 -5.42 -19.82
N VAL A 50 -1.99 -4.20 -20.36
CA VAL A 50 -1.97 -3.93 -21.81
C VAL A 50 -0.71 -4.50 -22.44
N ASP A 51 0.43 -4.30 -21.78
CA ASP A 51 1.74 -4.80 -22.22
C ASP A 51 1.95 -6.30 -21.95
N LYS A 52 0.96 -6.97 -21.34
CA LYS A 52 0.97 -8.40 -20.97
C LYS A 52 2.04 -8.79 -19.95
N HIS A 53 2.55 -7.83 -19.19
CA HIS A 53 3.40 -8.05 -18.02
C HIS A 53 2.52 -8.34 -16.79
N TYR A 54 1.83 -9.49 -16.80
CA TYR A 54 0.79 -9.79 -15.83
C TYR A 54 1.31 -9.95 -14.40
N ASP A 55 2.47 -10.58 -14.23
CA ASP A 55 3.17 -10.67 -12.94
C ASP A 55 3.40 -9.28 -12.34
N TRP A 56 3.83 -8.33 -13.19
CA TRP A 56 4.04 -6.95 -12.79
C TRP A 56 2.73 -6.20 -12.50
N ALA A 57 1.69 -6.44 -13.30
CA ALA A 57 0.37 -5.89 -13.04
C ALA A 57 -0.18 -6.32 -11.67
N PHE A 58 -0.09 -7.61 -11.32
CA PHE A 58 -0.55 -8.12 -10.03
C PHE A 58 0.28 -7.58 -8.85
N PHE A 59 1.60 -7.44 -9.01
CA PHE A 59 2.43 -6.74 -8.04
C PHE A 59 2.00 -5.27 -7.83
N LEU A 60 1.66 -4.57 -8.90
CA LEU A 60 1.22 -3.17 -8.83
C LEU A 60 -0.20 -3.02 -8.26
N PHE A 61 -1.10 -3.99 -8.48
CA PHE A 61 -2.38 -4.04 -7.77
C PHE A 61 -2.20 -4.21 -6.27
N HIS A 62 -1.31 -5.12 -5.85
CA HIS A 62 -0.93 -5.24 -4.45
C HIS A 62 -0.45 -3.90 -3.88
N LEU A 63 0.47 -3.24 -4.60
CA LEU A 63 1.05 -1.96 -4.18
C LEU A 63 0.01 -0.83 -4.08
N THR A 64 -0.97 -0.82 -4.99
CA THR A 64 -2.10 0.12 -4.97
C THR A 64 -2.92 -0.07 -3.69
N ILE A 65 -3.31 -1.31 -3.39
CA ILE A 65 -4.13 -1.65 -2.22
C ILE A 65 -3.35 -1.36 -0.93
N GLU A 66 -2.06 -1.67 -0.87
CA GLU A 66 -1.19 -1.34 0.26
C GLU A 66 -1.20 0.17 0.55
N LYS A 67 -1.00 0.99 -0.49
CA LYS A 67 -0.98 2.45 -0.37
C LYS A 67 -2.32 3.01 0.09
N LEU A 68 -3.43 2.51 -0.45
CA LEU A 68 -4.77 2.88 0.02
C LEU A 68 -4.98 2.53 1.49
N LEU A 69 -4.54 1.35 1.95
CA LEU A 69 -4.65 1.01 3.36
C LEU A 69 -3.77 1.92 4.24
N LYS A 70 -2.56 2.28 3.78
CA LYS A 70 -1.67 3.18 4.52
C LYS A 70 -2.25 4.59 4.65
N GLY A 71 -2.89 5.14 3.62
CA GLY A 71 -3.59 6.42 3.71
C GLY A 71 -4.79 6.37 4.68
N LEU A 72 -5.55 5.27 4.71
CA LEU A 72 -6.62 5.08 5.70
C LEU A 72 -6.08 4.99 7.13
N ILE A 73 -4.93 4.36 7.36
CA ILE A 73 -4.28 4.35 8.67
C ILE A 73 -3.94 5.79 9.11
N VAL A 74 -3.39 6.61 8.21
CA VAL A 74 -3.10 8.03 8.51
C VAL A 74 -4.37 8.81 8.79
N LYS A 75 -5.47 8.57 8.05
CA LYS A 75 -6.79 9.18 8.29
C LYS A 75 -7.30 8.91 9.72
N GLN A 76 -6.96 7.77 10.30
CA GLN A 76 -7.29 7.39 11.67
C GLN A 76 -6.29 7.91 12.71
N ASP A 77 -5.44 8.89 12.34
CA ASP A 77 -4.38 9.47 13.17
C ASP A 77 -3.38 8.43 13.70
N LYS A 78 -3.08 7.42 12.88
CA LYS A 78 -2.12 6.36 13.20
C LYS A 78 -0.95 6.37 12.21
N THR A 79 0.18 5.83 12.65
CA THR A 79 1.34 5.63 11.79
C THR A 79 1.21 4.31 11.03
N PRO A 80 1.37 4.30 9.69
CA PRO A 80 1.40 3.07 8.91
C PRO A 80 2.50 2.11 9.35
N LEU A 81 2.16 0.83 9.53
CA LEU A 81 3.13 -0.21 9.88
C LEU A 81 4.09 -0.47 8.70
N PRO A 82 5.38 -0.76 8.95
CA PRO A 82 6.34 -1.16 7.92
C PRO A 82 6.14 -2.63 7.51
N THR A 83 4.95 -2.96 7.00
CA THR A 83 4.55 -4.31 6.56
C THR A 83 3.86 -4.25 5.21
N HIS A 84 3.95 -5.34 4.46
CA HIS A 84 3.24 -5.56 3.19
C HIS A 84 1.99 -6.43 3.38
N LYS A 85 1.72 -6.91 4.61
CA LYS A 85 0.59 -7.80 4.89
C LYS A 85 -0.71 -7.01 4.90
N LEU A 86 -1.53 -7.15 3.85
CA LEU A 86 -2.75 -6.35 3.67
C LEU A 86 -3.77 -6.57 4.79
N ILE A 87 -3.91 -7.80 5.31
CA ILE A 87 -4.77 -8.10 6.46
C ILE A 87 -4.37 -7.29 7.70
N GLN A 88 -3.06 -7.14 7.95
CA GLN A 88 -2.58 -6.37 9.10
C GLN A 88 -2.87 -4.89 8.91
N LEU A 89 -2.61 -4.36 7.72
CA LEU A 89 -2.89 -2.95 7.39
C LEU A 89 -4.39 -2.63 7.49
N ALA A 90 -5.27 -3.49 6.96
CA ALA A 90 -6.72 -3.32 7.04
C ALA A 90 -7.23 -3.32 8.50
N LYS A 91 -6.70 -4.20 9.34
CA LYS A 91 -7.00 -4.20 10.78
C LYS A 91 -6.51 -2.92 11.46
N THR A 92 -5.31 -2.45 11.15
CA THR A 92 -4.76 -1.20 11.71
C THR A 92 -5.59 0.02 11.29
N ALA A 93 -6.08 0.03 10.05
CA ALA A 93 -7.01 1.03 9.52
C ALA A 93 -8.40 0.99 10.19
N GLY A 94 -8.70 -0.04 10.98
CA GLY A 94 -9.98 -0.19 11.66
C GLY A 94 -11.11 -0.67 10.76
N LEU A 95 -10.79 -1.26 9.60
CA LEU A 95 -11.79 -1.76 8.66
C LEU A 95 -12.38 -3.09 9.15
N SER A 96 -13.69 -3.21 9.01
CA SER A 96 -14.39 -4.50 9.09
C SER A 96 -14.49 -5.08 7.69
N PHE A 97 -14.11 -6.34 7.53
CA PHE A 97 -14.10 -7.01 6.22
C PHE A 97 -14.58 -8.45 6.33
N THR A 98 -15.14 -8.95 5.24
CA THR A 98 -15.71 -10.31 5.16
C THR A 98 -14.62 -11.38 5.12
N GLU A 99 -15.00 -12.65 5.34
CA GLU A 99 -14.06 -13.77 5.19
C GLU A 99 -13.56 -13.93 3.75
N ASP A 100 -14.33 -13.52 2.75
CA ASP A 100 -13.86 -13.52 1.37
C ASP A 100 -12.85 -12.41 1.11
N GLN A 101 -13.09 -11.19 1.60
CA GLN A 101 -12.09 -10.12 1.57
C GLN A 101 -10.80 -10.52 2.31
N ARG A 102 -10.90 -11.28 3.41
CA ARG A 102 -9.74 -11.86 4.10
C ARG A 102 -8.93 -12.76 3.16
N LYS A 103 -9.58 -13.67 2.44
CA LYS A 103 -8.91 -14.55 1.45
C LYS A 103 -8.29 -13.74 0.33
N TYR A 104 -8.98 -12.71 -0.16
CA TYR A 104 -8.46 -11.83 -1.20
C TYR A 104 -7.20 -11.11 -0.74
N PHE A 105 -7.20 -10.55 0.46
CA PHE A 105 -6.01 -9.92 1.02
C PHE A 105 -4.85 -10.88 1.21
N PHE A 106 -5.12 -12.13 1.60
CA PHE A 106 -4.08 -13.15 1.73
C PHE A 106 -3.41 -13.44 0.37
N GLU A 107 -4.21 -13.71 -0.65
CA GLU A 107 -3.70 -13.95 -2.01
C GLU A 107 -2.95 -12.74 -2.56
N ILE A 108 -3.56 -11.55 -2.51
CA ILE A 108 -2.95 -10.32 -3.06
C ILE A 108 -1.65 -9.97 -2.32
N THR A 109 -1.52 -10.33 -1.03
CA THR A 109 -0.25 -10.18 -0.31
C THR A 109 0.87 -11.04 -0.92
N SER A 110 0.56 -12.22 -1.48
CA SER A 110 1.55 -13.13 -2.08
C SER A 110 2.24 -12.50 -3.29
N TYR A 111 1.53 -11.67 -4.07
CA TYR A 111 2.05 -11.00 -5.27
C TYR A 111 3.28 -10.14 -4.99
N ASN A 112 3.41 -9.65 -3.76
CA ASN A 112 4.57 -8.88 -3.30
C ASN A 112 5.88 -9.69 -3.37
N ILE A 113 5.85 -10.97 -3.03
CA ILE A 113 7.04 -11.84 -3.01
C ILE A 113 7.20 -12.53 -4.35
N ASP A 114 6.08 -13.07 -4.85
CA ASP A 114 6.05 -13.96 -6.01
C ASP A 114 6.50 -13.29 -7.32
N ALA A 115 6.31 -11.97 -7.45
CA ALA A 115 6.72 -11.22 -8.63
C ALA A 115 8.21 -10.84 -8.65
N ARG A 116 8.93 -10.93 -7.52
CA ARG A 116 10.27 -10.34 -7.36
C ARG A 116 11.42 -11.34 -7.27
N TYR A 117 11.17 -12.59 -6.86
CA TYR A 117 12.23 -13.60 -6.65
C TYR A 117 12.15 -14.73 -7.67
N ASP A 118 13.28 -15.04 -8.30
CA ASP A 118 13.37 -15.92 -9.48
C ASP A 118 12.79 -17.33 -9.24
N ASP A 119 12.96 -17.89 -8.05
CA ASP A 119 12.47 -19.23 -7.69
C ASP A 119 10.92 -19.33 -7.73
N TYR A 120 10.23 -18.26 -7.36
CA TYR A 120 8.76 -18.19 -7.33
C TYR A 120 8.17 -17.61 -8.62
N LYS A 121 8.97 -16.80 -9.33
CA LYS A 121 8.55 -16.04 -10.51
C LYS A 121 7.97 -16.92 -11.61
N ARG A 122 8.54 -18.11 -11.85
CA ARG A 122 8.04 -19.00 -12.91
C ARG A 122 6.68 -19.61 -12.59
N SER A 123 6.45 -20.06 -11.35
CA SER A 123 5.16 -20.58 -10.91
C SER A 123 4.10 -19.48 -10.86
N PHE A 124 4.48 -18.30 -10.39
CA PHE A 124 3.60 -17.14 -10.35
C PHE A 124 3.21 -16.70 -11.75
N TYR A 125 4.17 -16.54 -12.65
CA TYR A 125 3.91 -16.21 -14.05
C TYR A 125 2.92 -17.20 -14.69
N LYS A 126 3.12 -18.52 -14.50
CA LYS A 126 2.18 -19.55 -14.98
C LYS A 126 0.76 -19.41 -14.40
N LYS A 127 0.65 -19.02 -13.14
CA LYS A 127 -0.63 -18.78 -12.45
C LYS A 127 -1.34 -17.57 -13.03
N VAL A 128 -0.64 -16.44 -13.18
CA VAL A 128 -1.23 -15.17 -13.61
C VAL A 128 -1.53 -15.09 -15.11
N ILE A 129 -0.87 -15.90 -15.95
CA ILE A 129 -1.20 -16.00 -17.39
C ILE A 129 -2.43 -16.87 -17.64
N ASN A 130 -2.88 -17.65 -16.65
CA ASN A 130 -4.11 -18.42 -16.77
C ASN A 130 -5.29 -17.46 -16.89
N LYS A 131 -6.04 -17.54 -17.99
CA LYS A 131 -7.13 -16.59 -18.30
C LYS A 131 -8.24 -16.55 -17.25
N ALA A 132 -8.58 -17.70 -16.65
CA ALA A 132 -9.62 -17.76 -15.63
C ALA A 132 -9.16 -17.03 -14.37
N TYR A 133 -7.96 -17.37 -13.89
CA TYR A 133 -7.33 -16.70 -12.75
C TYR A 133 -7.18 -15.20 -13.00
N GLN A 134 -6.66 -14.81 -14.17
CA GLN A 134 -6.46 -13.42 -14.53
C GLN A 134 -7.77 -12.62 -14.48
N LYS A 135 -8.82 -13.12 -15.12
CA LYS A 135 -10.12 -12.45 -15.18
C LYS A 135 -10.72 -12.27 -13.78
N GLU A 136 -10.68 -13.32 -12.97
CA GLU A 136 -11.18 -13.32 -11.60
C GLU A 136 -10.41 -12.32 -10.73
N TRP A 137 -9.09 -12.45 -10.65
CA TRP A 137 -8.29 -11.67 -9.72
C TRP A 137 -8.11 -10.20 -10.12
N ILE A 138 -8.19 -9.86 -11.41
CA ILE A 138 -8.29 -8.46 -11.84
C ILE A 138 -9.61 -7.84 -11.36
N SER A 139 -10.73 -8.55 -11.48
CA SER A 139 -12.04 -8.07 -10.98
C SER A 139 -11.97 -7.83 -9.47
N ILE A 140 -11.48 -8.81 -8.71
CA ILE A 140 -11.33 -8.73 -7.26
C ILE A 140 -10.43 -7.56 -6.87
N CYS A 141 -9.28 -7.38 -7.52
CA CYS A 141 -8.38 -6.26 -7.21
C CYS A 141 -9.08 -4.91 -7.43
N ARG A 142 -9.80 -4.75 -8.54
CA ARG A 142 -10.54 -3.51 -8.84
C ARG A 142 -11.69 -3.27 -7.85
N GLU A 143 -12.43 -4.30 -7.48
CA GLU A 143 -13.51 -4.21 -6.48
C GLU A 143 -12.97 -3.81 -5.11
N ILE A 144 -11.85 -4.40 -4.66
CA ILE A 144 -11.18 -4.00 -3.41
C ILE A 144 -10.68 -2.56 -3.47
N ILE A 145 -10.10 -2.12 -4.59
CA ILE A 145 -9.65 -0.74 -4.77
C ILE A 145 -10.83 0.24 -4.64
N ILE A 146 -11.95 -0.03 -5.34
CA ILE A 146 -13.15 0.79 -5.27
C ILE A 146 -13.70 0.82 -3.84
N TRP A 147 -13.78 -0.33 -3.19
CA TRP A 147 -14.25 -0.41 -1.80
C TRP A 147 -13.37 0.43 -0.87
N LEU A 148 -12.04 0.30 -0.94
CA LEU A 148 -11.12 1.08 -0.11
C LEU A 148 -11.19 2.58 -0.41
N GLN A 149 -11.42 2.98 -1.66
CA GLN A 149 -11.61 4.38 -2.04
C GLN A 149 -12.86 4.99 -1.38
N ASN A 150 -13.92 4.19 -1.18
CA ASN A 150 -15.14 4.63 -0.50
C ASN A 150 -14.99 4.77 1.03
N GLU A 151 -13.87 4.31 1.61
CA GLU A 151 -13.57 4.46 3.04
C GLU A 151 -12.84 5.79 3.36
N TYR A 152 -12.46 6.55 2.34
CA TYR A 152 -11.86 7.89 2.46
C TYR A 152 -12.91 8.99 2.58
#